data_AF-A0A1F6CE13-F1
#
_entry.id   AF-A0A1F6CE13-F1
#
_cell.length_a   1.000
_cell.length_b   1.000
_cell.length_c   1.000
_cell.angle_alpha   90.00
_cell.angle_beta   90.00
_cell.angle_gamma   90.00
#
_symmetry.space_group_name_H-M   'P 1'
#
loop_
_entity.id
_entity.type
_entity.pdbx_description
1 polymer ?
#
loop_
_entity_poly.entity_id
_entity_poly.type
_entity_poly.pdbx_seq_one_letter_code
_entity_poly.pdbx_strand_id
1 'polypeptide(L)'
;MSKQIIGLCGALVVVAAIMAVSQFGSFGGLTAAVGGGFDQFGYNEKARVFTGPADGVDRNLDGTVWGDSTYAKDKLVMKWNAAWDACNDAGNDDEDACAGAWVNNEWNGATPSGSQEVWHYKIVWVGSAGINSPHWQEGGYSVWDNYEVLMDQGVVLGDGPTHFWFTNSTPNGYGSSK
;
A
#
# COMPACT_ATOMS: atom_id res chain seq x y z
N MET A 1 -10.75 -3.19 -14.01
CA MET A 1 -10.28 -1.80 -14.21
C MET A 1 -8.77 -1.78 -14.01
N SER A 2 -8.07 -0.88 -14.72
CA SER A 2 -6.62 -0.89 -14.89
C SER A 2 -5.87 -0.61 -13.59
N LYS A 3 -5.05 -1.60 -13.19
CA LYS A 3 -3.77 -1.46 -12.51
C LYS A 3 -3.15 -0.09 -12.77
N GLN A 4 -3.01 0.76 -11.76
CA GLN A 4 -1.96 1.78 -11.55
C GLN A 4 -2.40 2.70 -10.40
N ILE A 5 -1.41 3.17 -9.62
CA ILE A 5 -1.49 4.17 -8.55
C ILE A 5 -1.75 3.61 -7.13
N ILE A 6 -0.80 2.85 -6.57
CA ILE A 6 -0.64 2.72 -5.09
C ILE A 6 0.81 3.02 -4.64
N GLY A 7 1.73 3.40 -5.54
CA GLY A 7 3.10 3.77 -5.17
C GLY A 7 3.30 5.28 -5.07
N LEU A 8 3.34 5.83 -3.85
CA LEU A 8 3.82 7.20 -3.61
C LEU A 8 4.68 7.23 -2.35
N CYS A 9 5.80 6.53 -2.40
CA CYS A 9 6.99 6.79 -1.58
C CYS A 9 8.18 6.94 -2.53
N GLY A 10 8.63 8.18 -2.76
CA GLY A 10 9.95 8.47 -3.33
C GLY A 10 10.03 8.80 -4.83
N ALA A 11 10.40 10.05 -5.11
CA ALA A 11 11.09 10.55 -6.30
C ALA A 11 10.34 10.69 -7.65
N LEU A 12 10.02 11.94 -7.95
CA LEU A 12 9.79 12.54 -9.26
C LEU A 12 11.08 12.56 -10.11
N VAL A 13 11.21 11.77 -11.20
CA VAL A 13 12.11 12.05 -12.35
C VAL A 13 11.56 11.47 -13.67
N VAL A 14 11.59 12.31 -14.71
CA VAL A 14 11.20 12.10 -16.12
C VAL A 14 12.30 11.35 -16.91
N VAL A 15 11.94 10.52 -17.92
CA VAL A 15 12.50 10.48 -19.29
C VAL A 15 11.82 9.39 -20.15
N ALA A 16 11.64 9.70 -21.44
CA ALA A 16 10.94 8.97 -22.47
C ALA A 16 11.78 7.93 -23.25
N ALA A 17 11.05 7.08 -23.99
CA ALA A 17 11.31 6.58 -25.37
C ALA A 17 11.82 5.13 -25.62
N ILE A 18 10.93 4.37 -26.31
CA ILE A 18 11.12 3.67 -27.60
C ILE A 18 11.58 2.16 -27.66
N MET A 19 10.65 1.38 -28.24
CA MET A 19 10.72 0.21 -29.16
C MET A 19 11.17 -1.22 -28.75
N ALA A 20 10.18 -2.12 -28.81
CA ALA A 20 10.06 -3.40 -29.55
C ALA A 20 11.13 -4.50 -29.44
N VAL A 21 10.70 -5.75 -29.15
CA VAL A 21 10.69 -6.90 -30.09
C VAL A 21 10.41 -8.26 -29.37
N SER A 22 9.47 -9.01 -29.98
CA SER A 22 9.22 -10.47 -30.04
C SER A 22 9.17 -11.40 -28.80
N GLN A 23 8.00 -12.05 -28.72
CA GLN A 23 7.64 -13.39 -28.20
C GLN A 23 8.79 -14.40 -28.04
N PHE A 24 8.79 -15.17 -26.94
CA PHE A 24 8.79 -16.64 -26.88
C PHE A 24 8.94 -17.10 -25.43
N GLY A 25 8.04 -17.99 -24.96
CA GLY A 25 8.24 -18.75 -23.72
C GLY A 25 7.02 -18.79 -22.79
N SER A 26 6.00 -19.56 -23.16
CA SER A 26 4.96 -19.97 -22.22
C SER A 26 5.55 -20.90 -21.16
N PHE A 27 5.91 -20.35 -20.00
CA PHE A 27 6.03 -21.13 -18.78
C PHE A 27 4.69 -21.08 -18.05
N GLY A 28 3.85 -22.09 -18.33
CA GLY A 28 2.72 -22.43 -17.48
C GLY A 28 3.23 -22.91 -16.13
N GLY A 29 3.56 -21.97 -15.26
CA GLY A 29 3.72 -22.24 -13.83
C GLY A 29 2.34 -22.50 -13.25
N LEU A 30 2.01 -23.78 -12.98
CA LEU A 30 0.96 -24.09 -12.03
C LEU A 30 1.39 -23.47 -10.69
N THR A 31 0.75 -22.37 -10.30
CA THR A 31 0.83 -21.86 -8.94
C THR A 31 0.19 -22.91 -8.04
N ALA A 32 1.02 -23.57 -7.23
CA ALA A 32 0.54 -24.36 -6.13
C ALA A 32 -0.33 -23.46 -5.26
N ALA A 33 -1.62 -23.78 -5.15
CA ALA A 33 -2.47 -23.16 -4.13
C ALA A 33 -1.85 -23.52 -2.78
N VAL A 34 -1.20 -22.54 -2.14
CA VAL A 34 -0.74 -22.66 -0.76
C VAL A 34 -1.99 -22.95 0.06
N GLY A 35 -2.07 -24.14 0.65
CA GLY A 35 -3.25 -24.68 1.35
C GLY A 35 -3.61 -23.96 2.66
N GLY A 36 -3.47 -22.63 2.74
CA GLY A 36 -3.59 -21.82 3.96
C GLY A 36 -4.39 -20.53 3.81
N GLY A 37 -5.14 -20.33 2.71
CA GLY A 37 -5.97 -19.13 2.50
C GLY A 37 -5.22 -17.91 1.95
N PHE A 38 -3.90 -18.00 1.83
CA PHE A 38 -3.06 -17.01 1.15
C PHE A 38 -2.82 -17.39 -0.31
N ASP A 39 -2.83 -16.42 -1.22
CA ASP A 39 -2.41 -16.60 -2.61
C ASP A 39 -0.88 -16.56 -2.76
N GLN A 40 -0.38 -16.73 -3.99
CA GLN A 40 1.06 -16.72 -4.27
C GLN A 40 1.74 -15.37 -4.01
N PHE A 41 0.97 -14.29 -3.90
CA PHE A 41 1.49 -12.94 -3.68
C PHE A 41 1.56 -12.60 -2.18
N GLY A 42 0.82 -13.34 -1.34
CA GLY A 42 0.74 -13.10 0.10
C GLY A 42 -0.58 -12.49 0.54
N TYR A 43 -1.60 -12.42 -0.32
CA TYR A 43 -2.94 -11.96 0.02
C TYR A 43 -3.81 -13.07 0.58
N ASN A 44 -4.50 -12.81 1.68
CA ASN A 44 -5.68 -13.55 2.11
C ASN A 44 -6.87 -12.60 2.13
N GLU A 45 -7.58 -12.52 1.00
CA GLU A 45 -8.71 -11.61 0.80
C GLU A 45 -9.83 -11.83 1.81
N LYS A 46 -10.08 -13.08 2.20
CA LYS A 46 -11.14 -13.40 3.18
C LYS A 46 -10.82 -12.83 4.56
N ALA A 47 -9.54 -12.86 4.95
CA ALA A 47 -9.07 -12.33 6.21
C ALA A 47 -8.64 -10.86 6.12
N ARG A 48 -8.65 -10.26 4.93
CA ARG A 48 -8.23 -8.87 4.65
C ARG A 48 -6.85 -8.56 5.18
N VAL A 49 -5.93 -9.45 4.83
CA VAL A 49 -4.53 -9.36 5.25
C VAL A 49 -3.62 -9.69 4.09
N PHE A 50 -2.56 -8.91 3.96
CA PHE A 50 -1.39 -9.22 3.17
C PHE A 50 -0.24 -9.52 4.12
N THR A 51 0.54 -10.56 3.84
CA THR A 51 1.81 -10.78 4.51
C THR A 51 2.81 -11.40 3.55
N GLY A 52 3.93 -10.71 3.34
CA GLY A 52 4.92 -11.15 2.36
C GLY A 52 6.01 -10.12 2.10
N PRO A 53 6.93 -10.41 1.18
CA PRO A 53 7.78 -9.38 0.56
C PRO A 53 6.91 -8.34 -0.16
N ALA A 54 7.31 -7.07 -0.16
CA ALA A 54 6.57 -6.00 -0.83
C ALA A 54 6.41 -6.22 -2.34
N ASP A 55 7.32 -6.97 -2.98
CA ASP A 55 7.20 -7.47 -4.37
C ASP A 55 5.85 -8.15 -4.66
N GLY A 56 5.18 -8.71 -3.65
CA GLY A 56 3.86 -9.32 -3.84
C GLY A 56 2.70 -8.33 -3.94
N VAL A 57 2.83 -7.11 -3.42
CA VAL A 57 1.69 -6.21 -3.18
C VAL A 57 1.04 -5.71 -4.47
N ASP A 58 1.81 -5.53 -5.55
CA ASP A 58 1.29 -5.10 -6.84
C ASP A 58 0.83 -6.27 -7.73
N ARG A 59 0.84 -7.48 -7.16
CA ARG A 59 0.51 -8.76 -7.80
C ARG A 59 1.42 -9.07 -8.99
N ASN A 60 2.69 -8.67 -8.90
CA ASN A 60 3.70 -8.91 -9.92
C ASN A 60 5.06 -9.25 -9.28
N LEU A 61 5.38 -10.54 -9.18
CA LEU A 61 6.65 -10.99 -8.59
C LEU A 61 7.81 -10.83 -9.58
N ASP A 62 8.33 -9.62 -9.71
CA ASP A 62 9.42 -9.28 -10.63
C ASP A 62 10.66 -8.67 -9.96
N GLY A 63 10.68 -8.66 -8.62
CA GLY A 63 11.74 -8.07 -7.82
C GLY A 63 11.58 -6.56 -7.64
N THR A 64 10.41 -6.00 -7.95
CA THR A 64 10.06 -4.60 -7.76
C THR A 64 8.71 -4.46 -7.07
N VAL A 65 8.48 -3.33 -6.43
CA VAL A 65 7.16 -2.94 -5.97
C VAL A 65 6.77 -1.68 -6.71
N TRP A 66 5.75 -1.77 -7.56
CA TRP A 66 5.34 -0.69 -8.46
C TRP A 66 6.48 -0.14 -9.34
N GLY A 67 7.42 -1.00 -9.74
CA GLY A 67 8.58 -0.64 -10.57
C GLY A 67 9.81 -0.17 -9.79
N ASP A 68 9.74 -0.09 -8.46
CA ASP A 68 10.89 0.23 -7.61
C ASP A 68 11.44 -1.01 -6.89
N SER A 69 12.73 -1.31 -7.10
CA SER A 69 13.42 -2.42 -6.43
C SER A 69 13.83 -2.14 -4.98
N THR A 70 13.81 -0.88 -4.55
CA THR A 70 14.34 -0.42 -3.25
C THR A 70 13.67 -1.13 -2.08
N TYR A 71 12.34 -1.24 -2.13
CA TYR A 71 11.54 -1.80 -1.04
C TYR A 71 11.03 -3.21 -1.33
N ALA A 72 11.28 -3.78 -2.51
CA ALA A 72 10.70 -5.05 -2.96
C ALA A 72 10.97 -6.23 -1.99
N LYS A 73 12.09 -6.17 -1.27
CA LYS A 73 12.52 -7.18 -0.29
C LYS A 73 12.04 -6.92 1.14
N ASP A 74 11.42 -5.77 1.38
CA ASP A 74 10.87 -5.45 2.69
C ASP A 74 9.72 -6.38 3.02
N LYS A 75 9.60 -6.74 4.30
CA LYS A 75 8.43 -7.46 4.78
C LYS A 75 7.31 -6.46 5.00
N LEU A 76 6.20 -6.69 4.34
CA LEU A 76 5.01 -5.88 4.47
C LEU A 76 3.90 -6.73 5.10
N VAL A 77 3.28 -6.19 6.14
CA VAL A 77 1.98 -6.65 6.64
C VAL A 77 0.98 -5.54 6.37
N MET A 78 -0.05 -5.85 5.59
CA MET A 78 -1.19 -4.93 5.41
C MET A 78 -2.44 -5.54 5.99
N LYS A 79 -3.29 -4.69 6.57
CA LYS A 79 -4.64 -5.06 7.00
C LYS A 79 -5.62 -4.00 6.53
N TRP A 80 -6.81 -4.42 6.14
CA TRP A 80 -7.88 -3.50 5.73
C TRP A 80 -9.23 -4.01 6.23
N ASN A 81 -10.26 -3.16 6.13
CA ASN A 81 -11.62 -3.54 6.49
C ASN A 81 -12.49 -3.84 5.26
N ALA A 82 -13.73 -4.28 5.51
CA ALA A 82 -14.67 -4.61 4.44
C ALA A 82 -15.07 -3.39 3.58
N ALA A 83 -15.07 -2.18 4.15
CA ALA A 83 -15.36 -0.96 3.40
C ALA A 83 -14.25 -0.66 2.39
N TRP A 84 -12.99 -1.01 2.67
CA TRP A 84 -11.91 -0.92 1.68
C TRP A 84 -12.17 -1.81 0.45
N ASP A 85 -12.65 -3.04 0.64
CA ASP A 85 -13.02 -3.91 -0.48
C ASP A 85 -14.17 -3.29 -1.30
N ALA A 86 -15.23 -2.88 -0.61
CA ALA A 86 -16.40 -2.25 -1.24
C ALA A 86 -16.02 -0.98 -2.01
N CYS A 87 -15.13 -0.16 -1.44
CA CYS A 87 -14.62 1.04 -2.06
C CYS A 87 -13.83 0.76 -3.34
N ASN A 88 -12.94 -0.24 -3.31
CA ASN A 88 -12.19 -0.65 -4.50
C ASN A 88 -13.12 -1.18 -5.59
N ASP A 89 -14.12 -1.98 -5.24
CA ASP A 89 -15.11 -2.50 -6.18
C ASP A 89 -15.96 -1.39 -6.80
N ALA A 90 -16.24 -0.33 -6.04
CA ALA A 90 -16.97 0.85 -6.49
C ALA A 90 -16.10 1.91 -7.21
N GLY A 91 -14.79 1.67 -7.33
CA GLY A 91 -13.88 2.57 -8.05
C GLY A 91 -13.34 3.76 -7.25
N ASN A 92 -13.38 3.69 -5.91
CA ASN A 92 -12.82 4.67 -4.97
C ASN A 92 -13.52 6.04 -4.84
N ASP A 93 -14.54 6.33 -5.66
CA ASP A 93 -15.23 7.64 -5.66
C ASP A 93 -16.62 7.61 -5.00
N ASP A 94 -17.18 6.42 -4.75
CA ASP A 94 -18.52 6.25 -4.19
C ASP A 94 -18.50 6.38 -2.65
N GLU A 95 -19.02 7.48 -2.13
CA GLU A 95 -19.07 7.74 -0.69
C GLU A 95 -19.84 6.67 0.10
N ASP A 96 -20.96 6.15 -0.44
CA ASP A 96 -21.78 5.16 0.26
C ASP A 96 -21.03 3.82 0.38
N ALA A 97 -20.19 3.49 -0.60
CA ALA A 97 -19.34 2.30 -0.57
C ALA A 97 -18.05 2.50 0.24
N CYS A 98 -17.50 3.71 0.21
CA CYS A 98 -16.16 4.00 0.71
C CYS A 98 -16.10 4.56 2.13
N ALA A 99 -17.20 5.11 2.65
CA ALA A 99 -17.21 5.71 3.98
C ALA A 99 -16.71 4.71 5.05
N GLY A 100 -15.66 5.11 5.77
CA GLY A 100 -15.03 4.28 6.80
C GLY A 100 -14.05 3.22 6.25
N ALA A 101 -13.72 3.21 4.96
CA ALA A 101 -12.64 2.39 4.41
C ALA A 101 -11.29 2.78 5.02
N TRP A 102 -10.49 1.78 5.40
CA TRP A 102 -9.15 2.00 5.92
C TRP A 102 -8.19 0.87 5.59
N VAL A 103 -6.91 1.22 5.54
CA VAL A 103 -5.78 0.28 5.46
C VAL A 103 -4.70 0.65 6.49
N ASN A 104 -4.04 -0.37 7.01
CA ASN A 104 -2.89 -0.28 7.88
C ASN A 104 -1.70 -0.98 7.23
N ASN A 105 -0.57 -0.30 7.13
CA ASN A 105 0.65 -0.87 6.53
C ASN A 105 1.79 -0.86 7.55
N GLU A 106 2.40 -2.01 7.73
CA GLU A 106 3.60 -2.22 8.55
C GLU A 106 4.72 -2.68 7.62
N TRP A 107 5.62 -1.77 7.27
CA TRP A 107 6.79 -2.03 6.44
C TRP A 107 8.00 -2.34 7.33
N ASN A 108 8.73 -3.39 6.99
CA ASN A 108 9.95 -3.78 7.69
C ASN A 108 11.03 -4.21 6.69
N GLY A 109 11.88 -3.26 6.35
CA GLY A 109 13.11 -3.42 5.60
C GLY A 109 14.36 -3.59 6.47
N ALA A 110 14.22 -3.78 7.79
CA ALA A 110 15.32 -4.00 8.74
C ALA A 110 15.94 -5.40 8.60
N THR A 111 16.34 -5.75 7.39
CA THR A 111 17.02 -6.99 7.03
C THR A 111 18.28 -6.67 6.23
N PRO A 112 19.28 -7.58 6.16
CA PRO A 112 20.49 -7.32 5.38
C PRO A 112 20.25 -7.00 3.90
N SER A 113 19.10 -7.39 3.35
CA SER A 113 18.73 -7.20 1.95
C SER A 113 17.54 -6.26 1.73
N GLY A 114 16.98 -5.68 2.79
CA GLY A 114 15.86 -4.75 2.71
C GLY A 114 16.33 -3.30 2.58
N SER A 115 15.37 -2.38 2.60
CA SER A 115 15.57 -0.93 2.49
C SER A 115 16.37 -0.31 3.65
N GLN A 116 16.53 -1.03 4.76
CA GLN A 116 17.00 -0.50 6.04
C GLN A 116 16.03 0.49 6.70
N GLU A 117 14.75 0.45 6.30
CA GLU A 117 13.70 1.30 6.85
C GLU A 117 12.57 0.48 7.48
N VAL A 118 11.91 1.03 8.49
CA VAL A 118 10.71 0.46 9.10
C VAL A 118 9.67 1.57 9.17
N TRP A 119 8.46 1.34 8.65
CA TRP A 119 7.41 2.35 8.60
C TRP A 119 6.05 1.80 9.01
N HIS A 120 5.26 2.65 9.67
CA HIS A 120 3.89 2.37 10.07
C HIS A 120 2.95 3.45 9.54
N TYR A 121 2.00 3.03 8.70
CA TYR A 121 0.99 3.91 8.14
C TYR A 121 -0.41 3.54 8.60
N LYS A 122 -1.22 4.55 8.89
CA LYS A 122 -2.68 4.46 8.99
C LYS A 122 -3.30 5.33 7.92
N ILE A 123 -4.15 4.74 7.07
CA ILE A 123 -4.72 5.43 5.92
C ILE A 123 -6.23 5.20 5.90
N VAL A 124 -7.00 6.25 5.65
CA VAL A 124 -8.47 6.22 5.58
C VAL A 124 -8.96 6.87 4.30
N TRP A 125 -10.13 6.45 3.83
CA TRP A 125 -10.81 7.15 2.74
C TRP A 125 -11.41 8.45 3.25
N VAL A 126 -11.25 9.51 2.46
CA VAL A 126 -11.84 10.84 2.67
C VAL A 126 -12.60 11.35 1.45
N GLY A 127 -12.50 10.68 0.31
CA GLY A 127 -13.15 11.10 -0.93
C GLY A 127 -12.45 12.24 -1.64
N SER A 128 -12.91 12.55 -2.85
CA SER A 128 -12.24 13.48 -3.78
C SER A 128 -12.20 14.94 -3.32
N ALA A 129 -12.97 15.31 -2.28
CA ALA A 129 -12.88 16.62 -1.64
C ALA A 129 -11.57 16.80 -0.83
N GLY A 130 -10.84 15.71 -0.55
CA GLY A 130 -9.56 15.72 0.17
C GLY A 130 -9.67 16.44 1.51
N ILE A 131 -8.83 17.45 1.73
CA ILE A 131 -8.82 18.27 2.94
C ILE A 131 -10.15 18.97 3.26
N ASN A 132 -11.03 19.14 2.27
CA ASN A 132 -12.36 19.73 2.46
C ASN A 132 -13.45 18.69 2.76
N SER A 133 -13.08 17.42 2.89
CA SER A 133 -14.00 16.33 3.19
C SER A 133 -14.53 16.39 4.63
N PRO A 134 -15.80 16.03 4.88
CA PRO A 134 -16.29 15.81 6.23
C PRO A 134 -15.62 14.63 6.96
N HIS A 135 -14.93 13.75 6.22
CA HIS A 135 -14.21 12.60 6.77
C HIS A 135 -12.75 12.91 7.13
N TRP A 136 -12.22 14.06 6.67
CA TRP A 136 -10.85 14.48 6.89
C TRP A 136 -10.53 14.74 8.36
N GLN A 137 -9.35 14.33 8.81
CA GLN A 137 -8.83 14.60 10.15
C GLN A 137 -7.72 15.66 10.12
N GLU A 138 -7.77 16.59 11.08
CA GLU A 138 -6.73 17.62 11.18
C GLU A 138 -5.37 16.99 11.50
N GLY A 139 -4.34 17.37 10.74
CA GLY A 139 -2.95 16.89 10.88
C GLY A 139 -2.54 15.79 9.88
N GLY A 140 -3.46 15.32 9.03
CA GLY A 140 -3.16 14.34 7.98
C GLY A 140 -2.64 14.96 6.70
N TYR A 141 -2.32 14.10 5.73
CA TYR A 141 -2.01 14.51 4.36
C TYR A 141 -2.69 13.60 3.34
N SER A 142 -2.99 14.17 2.17
CA SER A 142 -3.69 13.45 1.11
C SER A 142 -2.77 12.45 0.43
N VAL A 143 -3.31 11.28 0.13
CA VAL A 143 -2.64 10.21 -0.64
C VAL A 143 -3.67 9.57 -1.57
N TRP A 144 -3.23 9.10 -2.73
CA TRP A 144 -4.08 8.37 -3.70
C TRP A 144 -5.39 9.10 -4.05
N ASP A 145 -5.33 10.43 -4.15
CA ASP A 145 -6.43 11.37 -4.43
C ASP A 145 -7.57 11.41 -3.39
N ASN A 146 -8.10 10.25 -3.00
CA ASN A 146 -9.30 10.10 -2.19
C ASN A 146 -9.02 9.60 -0.77
N TYR A 147 -7.75 9.49 -0.38
CA TYR A 147 -7.34 8.96 0.91
C TYR A 147 -6.51 9.97 1.71
N GLU A 148 -6.50 9.78 3.02
CA GLU A 148 -5.72 10.55 3.99
C GLU A 148 -4.82 9.59 4.78
N VAL A 149 -3.55 9.95 4.92
CA VAL A 149 -2.68 9.34 5.91
C VAL A 149 -2.92 10.02 7.26
N LEU A 150 -3.44 9.25 8.22
CA LEU A 150 -3.68 9.70 9.60
C LEU A 150 -2.43 9.64 10.47
N MET A 151 -1.53 8.72 10.15
CA MET A 151 -0.30 8.50 10.92
C MET A 151 0.78 7.91 10.02
N ASP A 152 1.97 8.46 10.17
CA ASP A 152 3.19 8.04 9.48
C ASP A 152 4.36 8.19 10.45
N GLN A 153 4.94 7.07 10.87
CA GLN A 153 6.12 7.03 11.73
C GLN A 153 7.04 5.88 11.33
N GLY A 154 8.34 6.02 11.61
CA GLY A 154 9.29 5.01 11.20
C GLY A 154 10.72 5.25 11.65
N VAL A 155 11.61 4.33 11.29
CA VAL A 155 13.05 4.41 11.57
C VAL A 155 13.82 4.17 10.28
N VAL A 156 14.83 5.00 10.03
CA VAL A 156 15.86 4.76 9.01
C VAL A 156 17.13 4.29 9.73
N LEU A 157 17.62 3.10 9.39
CA LEU A 157 18.74 2.47 10.10
C LEU A 157 20.13 2.86 9.57
N GLY A 158 20.20 3.42 8.35
CA GLY A 158 21.46 3.66 7.63
C GLY A 158 22.39 4.71 8.25
N ASP A 159 21.89 5.65 9.05
CA ASP A 159 22.64 6.83 9.54
C ASP A 159 22.38 7.16 11.02
N GLY A 160 22.35 6.11 11.85
CA GLY A 160 21.98 6.22 13.27
C GLY A 160 20.46 6.13 13.42
N PRO A 161 19.93 5.12 14.14
CA PRO A 161 18.50 4.82 14.15
C PRO A 161 17.73 6.00 14.74
N THR A 162 17.16 6.82 13.86
CA THR A 162 16.36 7.98 14.22
C THR A 162 14.91 7.62 13.99
N HIS A 163 14.09 7.82 15.02
CA HIS A 163 12.65 7.63 14.91
C HIS A 163 12.01 8.92 14.41
N PHE A 164 11.22 8.81 13.34
CA PHE A 164 10.52 9.90 12.69
C PHE A 164 9.02 9.78 12.93
N TRP A 165 8.37 10.93 13.04
CA TRP A 165 6.93 11.09 12.96
C TRP A 165 6.68 12.18 11.92
N PHE A 166 6.11 11.81 10.78
CA PHE A 166 5.76 12.77 9.73
C PHE A 166 4.34 13.29 9.89
N THR A 167 3.42 12.43 10.31
CA THR A 167 2.03 12.80 10.55
C THR A 167 1.44 12.08 11.75
N ASN A 168 0.58 12.81 12.46
CA ASN A 168 -0.19 12.31 13.59
C ASN A 168 -1.50 13.10 13.71
N SER A 169 -2.50 12.73 12.92
CA SER A 169 -3.82 13.37 12.96
C SER A 169 -4.47 13.24 14.33
N THR A 170 -5.35 14.17 14.68
CA THR A 170 -6.14 14.07 15.92
C THR A 170 -7.63 14.14 15.60
N PRO A 171 -8.38 13.03 15.74
CA PRO A 171 -7.95 11.67 16.13
C PRO A 171 -7.14 10.89 15.07
N ASN A 172 -6.26 9.98 15.50
CA ASN A 172 -5.50 9.04 14.64
C ASN A 172 -6.06 7.60 14.65
N GLY A 173 -7.34 7.45 14.97
CA GLY A 173 -8.06 6.17 14.97
C GLY A 173 -8.92 6.03 13.72
N TYR A 174 -9.19 4.80 13.30
CA TYR A 174 -10.02 4.51 12.12
C TYR A 174 -11.51 4.84 12.25
N GLY A 175 -11.89 5.51 13.34
CA GLY A 175 -13.29 5.62 13.78
C GLY A 175 -13.85 4.25 14.16
N SER A 176 -14.77 4.24 15.13
CA SER A 176 -15.71 3.13 15.26
C SER A 176 -16.88 3.43 14.33
N SER A 177 -17.10 2.59 13.31
CA SER A 177 -18.34 2.61 12.53
C SER A 177 -19.52 2.54 13.51
N LYS A 178 -20.43 3.51 13.44
CA LYS A 178 -21.71 3.42 14.17
C LYS A 178 -22.60 2.35 13.55
#